data_AF-A0AA38PF45-F1
#
_entry.id   AF-A0AA38PF45-F1
#
_cell.length_a   1.000
_cell.length_b   1.000
_cell.length_c   1.000
_cell.angle_alpha   90.00
_cell.angle_beta   90.00
_cell.angle_gamma   90.00
#
_symmetry.space_group_name_H-M   'P 1'
#
loop_
_entity.id
_entity.type
_entity.pdbx_description
1 polymer ?
#
loop_
_entity_poly.entity_id
_entity_poly.type
_entity_poly.pdbx_seq_one_letter_code
_entity_poly.pdbx_strand_id
1 'polypeptide(L)'
;MLLCLLCKLYQRLEHSLLSGSDDLKLNLRIHGDLAFIYDPIFLEDATIPATYLFDWGRPDDNETILSYIQAKSSQNDSVFHTFVYILRTKRWYYVGAQKWTQTSLRWDVWESFVSRSVTALLIQRLHDHCGTILERETIAEMLENGDLQQICIHISGDGHIDTSRTMCKTLGYDSPSE
;
A
#
# COMPACT_ATOMS: atom_id res chain seq x y z
N MET A 1 20.67 12.73 8.26
CA MET A 1 21.07 11.35 7.91
C MET A 1 19.88 10.50 7.40
N LEU A 2 18.70 10.57 8.02
CA LEU A 2 17.48 9.85 7.57
C LEU A 2 16.98 10.25 6.17
N LEU A 3 17.06 11.54 5.79
CA LEU A 3 16.71 12.00 4.44
C LEU A 3 17.55 11.31 3.35
N CYS A 4 18.82 11.04 3.64
CA CYS A 4 19.71 10.31 2.74
C CYS A 4 19.37 8.82 2.69
N LEU A 5 18.84 8.25 3.79
CA LEU A 5 18.32 6.89 3.84
C LEU A 5 17.02 6.76 3.03
N LEU A 6 16.10 7.72 3.16
CA LEU A 6 14.89 7.81 2.35
C LEU A 6 15.19 8.06 0.88
N CYS A 7 16.21 8.87 0.53
CA CYS A 7 16.66 9.02 -0.87
C CYS A 7 17.34 7.76 -1.42
N LYS A 8 18.11 7.02 -0.61
CA LYS A 8 18.70 5.74 -1.03
C LYS A 8 17.67 4.63 -1.12
N LEU A 9 16.70 4.60 -0.20
CA LEU A 9 15.52 3.75 -0.29
C LEU A 9 14.68 4.15 -1.49
N TYR A 10 14.44 5.44 -1.74
CA TYR A 10 13.77 5.98 -2.91
C TYR A 10 14.40 5.47 -4.21
N GLN A 11 15.72 5.66 -4.39
CA GLN A 11 16.42 5.23 -5.59
C GLN A 11 16.43 3.70 -5.74
N ARG A 12 16.57 2.95 -4.64
CA ARG A 12 16.50 1.48 -4.68
C ARG A 12 15.09 0.95 -4.89
N LEU A 13 14.08 1.61 -4.33
CA LEU A 13 12.66 1.28 -4.48
C LEU A 13 12.20 1.64 -5.88
N GLU A 14 12.52 2.81 -6.40
CA GLU A 14 12.23 3.22 -7.78
C GLU A 14 12.88 2.23 -8.76
N HIS A 15 14.16 1.88 -8.58
CA HIS A 15 14.80 0.87 -9.43
C HIS A 15 14.24 -0.54 -9.27
N SER A 16 13.71 -0.91 -8.10
CA SER A 16 13.30 -2.30 -7.81
C SER A 16 11.79 -2.53 -7.92
N LEU A 17 10.98 -1.47 -7.85
CA LEU A 17 9.55 -1.46 -8.16
C LEU A 17 9.34 -1.29 -9.67
N LEU A 18 10.27 -0.62 -10.36
CA LEU A 18 10.32 -0.55 -11.82
C LEU A 18 11.22 -1.62 -12.46
N SER A 19 11.90 -2.47 -11.67
CA SER A 19 12.67 -3.58 -12.23
C SER A 19 11.73 -4.73 -12.61
N GLY A 20 11.21 -4.69 -13.83
CA GLY A 20 11.24 -5.82 -14.78
C GLY A 20 10.73 -7.20 -14.35
N SER A 21 9.99 -7.35 -13.25
CA SER A 21 9.36 -8.63 -12.91
C SER A 21 7.88 -8.57 -13.26
N ASP A 22 7.36 -9.60 -13.92
CA ASP A 22 5.96 -9.84 -14.28
C ASP A 22 5.04 -10.05 -13.03
N ASP A 23 5.46 -9.49 -11.91
CA ASP A 23 5.01 -9.83 -10.58
C ASP A 23 3.99 -8.79 -10.11
N LEU A 24 2.73 -9.04 -10.47
CA LEU A 24 1.59 -8.30 -9.95
C LEU A 24 1.39 -8.68 -8.48
N LYS A 25 1.88 -7.82 -7.59
CA LYS A 25 1.73 -7.93 -6.14
C LYS A 25 1.41 -6.57 -5.56
N LEU A 26 0.91 -6.52 -4.32
CA LEU A 26 0.75 -5.24 -3.60
C LEU A 26 2.06 -4.45 -3.66
N ASN A 27 1.96 -3.17 -4.04
CA ASN A 27 3.10 -2.29 -4.23
C ASN A 27 3.68 -1.78 -2.89
N LEU A 28 4.02 -2.72 -2.03
CA LEU A 28 4.37 -2.54 -0.64
C LEU A 28 5.77 -3.08 -0.39
N ARG A 29 6.58 -2.28 0.30
CA ARG A 29 7.83 -2.73 0.89
C ARG A 29 7.82 -2.46 2.38
N ILE A 30 8.08 -3.50 3.14
CA ILE A 30 8.25 -3.40 4.58
C ILE A 30 9.72 -3.62 4.94
N HIS A 31 10.25 -2.73 5.77
CA HIS A 31 11.57 -2.88 6.38
C HIS A 31 11.51 -2.54 7.86
N GLY A 32 11.44 -3.57 8.71
CA GLY A 32 11.22 -3.40 10.14
C GLY A 32 9.88 -2.71 10.42
N ASP A 33 9.95 -1.50 10.98
CA ASP A 33 8.78 -0.68 11.31
C ASP A 33 8.40 0.35 10.26
N LEU A 34 9.04 0.32 9.10
CA LEU A 34 8.76 1.22 7.99
C LEU A 34 7.98 0.47 6.91
N ALA A 35 6.82 1.00 6.53
CA ALA A 35 6.03 0.51 5.40
C ALA A 35 6.02 1.57 4.30
N PHE A 36 6.42 1.19 3.09
CA PHE A 36 6.48 2.05 1.92
C PHE A 36 5.49 1.53 0.89
N ILE A 37 4.46 2.31 0.59
CA ILE A 37 3.41 1.95 -0.36
C ILE A 37 3.51 2.83 -1.58
N TYR A 38 3.56 2.23 -2.77
CA TYR A 38 3.66 2.94 -4.03
C TYR A 38 2.32 3.05 -4.71
N ASP A 39 1.83 4.28 -4.86
CA ASP A 39 0.48 4.59 -5.33
C ASP A 39 -0.54 3.66 -4.67
N PRO A 40 -0.90 3.88 -3.39
CA PRO A 40 -1.95 3.11 -2.72
C PRO A 40 -3.35 3.50 -3.22
N ILE A 41 -4.30 2.57 -3.13
CA ILE A 41 -5.72 2.92 -3.18
C ILE A 41 -6.29 2.82 -1.77
N PHE A 42 -6.93 3.91 -1.34
CA PHE A 42 -7.58 4.00 -0.04
C PHE A 42 -9.09 3.97 -0.21
N LEU A 43 -9.75 3.19 0.63
CA LEU A 43 -11.20 3.19 0.79
C LEU A 43 -11.50 3.71 2.19
N GLU A 44 -12.28 4.77 2.28
CA GLU A 44 -12.79 5.29 3.54
C GLU A 44 -14.24 4.83 3.70
N ASP A 45 -14.57 4.29 4.87
CA ASP A 45 -15.96 4.03 5.21
C ASP A 45 -16.63 5.33 5.67
N ALA A 46 -17.75 5.68 5.04
CA ALA A 46 -18.48 6.90 5.34
C ALA A 46 -19.28 6.83 6.66
N THR A 47 -19.48 5.63 7.20
CA THR A 47 -20.31 5.35 8.38
C THR A 47 -19.50 5.11 9.64
N ILE A 48 -18.31 4.52 9.49
CA ILE A 48 -17.35 4.31 10.57
C ILE A 48 -16.00 4.93 10.18
N PRO A 49 -15.28 5.58 11.11
CA PRO A 49 -13.94 6.11 10.81
C PRO A 49 -12.97 4.93 10.65
N ALA A 50 -12.89 4.41 9.43
CA ALA A 50 -12.05 3.29 9.06
C ALA A 50 -11.47 3.51 7.67
N THR A 51 -10.14 3.41 7.59
CA THR A 51 -9.38 3.51 6.35
C THR A 51 -8.88 2.13 5.96
N TYR A 52 -9.15 1.74 4.73
CA TYR A 52 -8.69 0.47 4.16
C TYR A 52 -7.72 0.74 3.02
N LEU A 53 -6.56 0.10 3.08
CA LEU A 53 -5.65 -0.01 1.95
C LEU A 53 -6.04 -1.25 1.15
N PHE A 54 -6.20 -1.09 -0.16
CA PHE A 54 -6.52 -2.19 -1.05
C PHE A 54 -5.65 -2.18 -2.31
N ASP A 55 -5.39 -3.38 -2.81
CA ASP A 55 -4.69 -3.63 -4.08
C ASP A 55 -5.03 -5.04 -4.57
N TRP A 56 -4.43 -5.45 -5.69
CA TRP A 56 -4.54 -6.79 -6.23
C TRP A 56 -3.16 -7.41 -6.37
N GLY A 57 -3.08 -8.70 -6.08
CA GLY A 57 -1.85 -9.47 -6.19
C GLY A 57 -2.14 -10.94 -6.36
N ARG A 58 -1.12 -11.71 -6.73
CA ARG A 58 -1.25 -13.18 -6.76
C ARG A 58 -1.52 -13.71 -5.34
N PRO A 59 -2.23 -14.84 -5.20
CA PRO A 59 -2.56 -15.42 -3.89
C PRO A 59 -1.34 -15.62 -2.99
N ASP A 60 -0.24 -16.18 -3.52
CA ASP A 60 0.97 -16.49 -2.76
C ASP A 60 1.69 -15.22 -2.24
N ASP A 61 1.71 -14.16 -3.04
CA ASP A 61 2.28 -12.87 -2.64
C ASP A 61 1.43 -12.19 -1.55
N ASN A 62 0.11 -12.23 -1.74
CA ASN A 62 -0.83 -11.72 -0.76
C ASN A 62 -0.68 -12.47 0.57
N GLU A 63 -0.62 -13.80 0.55
CA GLU A 63 -0.42 -14.62 1.75
C GLU A 63 0.90 -14.27 2.45
N THR A 64 1.98 -14.09 1.71
CA THR A 64 3.28 -13.71 2.25
C THR A 64 3.22 -12.36 2.99
N ILE A 65 2.60 -11.35 2.36
CA ILE A 65 2.44 -10.02 2.96
C ILE A 65 1.53 -10.06 4.19
N LEU A 66 0.40 -10.74 4.08
CA LEU A 66 -0.59 -10.84 5.17
C LEU A 66 -0.02 -11.60 6.37
N SER A 67 0.72 -12.68 6.13
CA SER A 67 1.41 -13.43 7.18
C SER A 67 2.42 -12.55 7.93
N TYR A 68 3.16 -11.71 7.21
CA TYR A 68 4.07 -10.75 7.82
C TYR A 68 3.32 -9.73 8.70
N ILE A 69 2.25 -9.14 8.16
CA ILE A 69 1.43 -8.16 8.88
C ILE A 69 0.84 -8.81 10.15
N GLN A 70 0.30 -10.02 10.05
CA GLN A 70 -0.31 -10.76 11.16
C GLN A 70 0.71 -11.16 12.24
N ALA A 71 1.87 -11.66 11.83
CA ALA A 71 2.96 -12.01 12.74
C ALA A 71 3.44 -10.77 13.52
N LYS A 72 3.46 -9.61 12.85
CA LYS A 72 3.82 -8.36 13.49
C LYS A 72 2.70 -7.83 14.39
N SER A 73 1.44 -7.81 13.93
CA SER A 73 0.29 -7.33 14.70
C SER A 73 0.08 -8.09 16.01
N SER A 74 0.57 -9.33 16.07
CA SER A 74 0.56 -10.16 17.29
C SER A 74 1.55 -9.69 18.36
N GLN A 75 2.48 -8.79 18.02
CA GLN A 75 3.39 -8.13 18.96
C GLN A 75 2.68 -6.90 19.54
N ASN A 76 2.68 -6.78 20.87
CA ASN A 76 2.02 -5.67 21.57
C ASN A 76 2.51 -4.31 21.04
N ASP A 77 1.54 -3.45 20.72
CA ASP A 77 1.75 -2.08 20.20
C ASP A 77 2.61 -1.97 18.94
N SER A 78 2.68 -3.03 18.15
CA SER A 78 3.35 -2.96 16.84
C SER A 78 2.64 -1.97 15.91
N VAL A 79 3.45 -1.14 15.26
CA VAL A 79 2.99 -0.14 14.28
C VAL A 79 3.89 -0.16 13.07
N PHE A 80 3.37 0.39 11.98
CA PHE A 80 4.12 0.73 10.80
C PHE A 80 4.14 2.25 10.62
N HIS A 81 5.33 2.84 10.60
CA HIS A 81 5.54 4.15 10.03
C HIS A 81 5.29 4.07 8.53
N THR A 82 4.12 4.55 8.13
CA THR A 82 3.58 4.39 6.79
C THR A 82 3.97 5.58 5.93
N PHE A 83 4.63 5.28 4.82
CA PHE A 83 5.00 6.22 3.77
C PHE A 83 4.25 5.85 2.50
N VAL A 84 3.70 6.85 1.82
CA VAL A 84 2.98 6.66 0.57
C VAL A 84 3.61 7.50 -0.53
N TYR A 85 3.86 6.88 -1.67
CA TYR A 85 4.22 7.59 -2.89
C TYR A 85 2.98 7.80 -3.72
N ILE A 86 2.71 9.02 -4.16
CA ILE A 86 1.56 9.31 -5.03
C ILE A 86 2.07 9.58 -6.43
N LEU A 87 1.69 8.76 -7.41
CA LEU A 87 2.15 8.88 -8.80
C LEU A 87 1.83 10.26 -9.39
N ARG A 88 0.64 10.78 -9.11
CA ARG A 88 0.17 12.08 -9.61
C ARG A 88 1.06 13.24 -9.17
N THR A 89 1.53 13.24 -7.92
CA THR A 89 2.35 14.33 -7.38
C THR A 89 3.85 14.02 -7.42
N LYS A 90 4.22 12.76 -7.72
CA LYS A 90 5.59 12.24 -7.78
C LYS A 90 6.38 12.52 -6.50
N ARG A 91 5.74 12.30 -5.34
CA ARG A 91 6.32 12.59 -4.02
C ARG A 91 5.91 11.55 -2.99
N TRP A 92 6.81 11.34 -2.03
CA TRP A 92 6.54 10.59 -0.82
C TRP A 92 5.90 11.48 0.25
N TYR A 93 4.93 10.92 0.94
CA TYR A 93 4.28 11.50 2.11
C TYR A 93 4.44 10.54 3.28
N TYR A 94 4.74 11.08 4.45
CA TYR A 94 4.65 10.33 5.69
C TYR A 94 3.23 10.46 6.23
N VAL A 95 2.52 9.33 6.35
CA VAL A 95 1.12 9.29 6.79
C VAL A 95 1.03 9.21 8.31
N GLY A 96 2.01 8.60 8.96
CA GLY A 96 2.03 8.41 10.41
C GLY A 96 2.41 7.00 10.83
N ALA A 97 2.44 6.76 12.13
CA ALA A 97 2.50 5.44 12.72
C ALA A 97 1.10 4.83 12.75
N GLN A 98 0.94 3.68 12.12
CA GLN A 98 -0.36 3.06 11.88
C GLN A 98 -0.35 1.61 12.37
N LYS A 99 -1.44 1.16 13.00
CA LYS A 99 -1.71 -0.28 13.18
C LYS A 99 -2.28 -0.82 11.88
N TRP A 100 -1.74 -1.95 11.44
CA TRP A 100 -2.21 -2.64 10.25
C TRP A 100 -2.81 -3.97 10.66
N THR A 101 -4.04 -4.20 10.25
CA THR A 101 -4.74 -5.45 10.55
C THR A 101 -5.26 -6.02 9.25
N GLN A 102 -4.96 -7.30 9.00
CA GLN A 102 -5.60 -8.03 7.91
C GLN A 102 -7.12 -7.97 8.10
N THR A 103 -7.83 -7.61 7.04
CA THR A 103 -9.29 -7.66 7.03
C THR A 103 -9.76 -8.38 5.79
N SER A 104 -10.83 -9.16 5.94
CA SER A 104 -11.57 -9.70 4.81
C SER A 104 -12.81 -8.84 4.63
N LEU A 105 -12.84 -8.02 3.58
CA LEU A 105 -14.10 -7.43 3.14
C LEU A 105 -14.97 -8.56 2.58
N ARG A 106 -16.25 -8.57 2.94
CA ARG A 106 -17.21 -9.58 2.46
C ARG A 106 -17.58 -9.41 0.97
N TRP A 107 -17.14 -8.32 0.37
CA TRP A 107 -17.42 -7.97 -1.01
C TRP A 107 -16.11 -7.82 -1.78
N ASP A 108 -16.13 -8.26 -3.03
CA ASP A 108 -15.05 -8.01 -3.98
C ASP A 108 -15.24 -6.64 -4.61
N VAL A 109 -14.23 -5.79 -4.47
CA VAL A 109 -14.22 -4.45 -5.07
C VAL A 109 -14.27 -4.54 -6.57
N TRP A 110 -13.63 -5.56 -7.15
CA TRP A 110 -13.66 -5.82 -8.58
C TRP A 110 -15.09 -6.06 -9.09
N GLU A 111 -15.84 -6.97 -8.44
CA GLU A 111 -17.23 -7.27 -8.81
C GLU A 111 -18.17 -6.07 -8.60
N SER A 112 -17.81 -5.17 -7.70
CA SER A 112 -18.60 -3.98 -7.39
C SER A 112 -18.42 -2.86 -8.42
N PHE A 113 -17.42 -2.95 -9.31
CA PHE A 113 -17.24 -1.99 -10.39
C PHE A 113 -18.22 -2.26 -11.54
N VAL A 114 -19.43 -1.71 -11.39
CA VAL A 114 -20.48 -1.77 -12.43
C VAL A 114 -20.11 -0.93 -13.68
N SER A 115 -19.21 0.03 -13.55
CA SER A 115 -18.82 0.92 -14.64
C SER A 115 -17.52 0.46 -15.33
N ARG A 116 -17.60 0.24 -16.65
CA ARG A 116 -16.43 -0.01 -17.51
C ARG A 116 -15.32 1.03 -17.37
N SER A 117 -15.64 2.27 -17.02
CA SER A 117 -14.64 3.33 -16.83
C SER A 117 -13.77 3.10 -15.59
N VAL A 118 -14.32 2.54 -14.52
CA VAL A 118 -13.57 2.28 -13.27
C VAL A 118 -12.69 1.04 -13.44
N THR A 119 -13.23 0.00 -14.07
CA THR A 119 -12.49 -1.19 -14.49
C THR A 119 -11.26 -0.83 -15.32
N ALA A 120 -11.43 0.02 -16.34
CA ALA A 120 -10.32 0.46 -17.19
C ALA A 120 -9.25 1.26 -16.43
N LEU A 121 -9.64 2.08 -15.44
CA LEU A 121 -8.69 2.81 -14.60
C LEU A 121 -7.87 1.86 -13.70
N LEU A 122 -8.51 0.85 -13.13
CA LEU A 122 -7.81 -0.15 -12.33
C LEU A 122 -6.84 -0.97 -13.18
N ILE A 123 -7.29 -1.48 -14.33
CA ILE A 123 -6.42 -2.21 -15.26
C ILE A 123 -5.24 -1.33 -15.68
N GLN A 124 -5.48 -0.06 -16.03
CA GLN A 124 -4.40 0.86 -16.40
C GLN A 124 -3.41 1.05 -15.25
N ARG A 125 -3.89 1.16 -14.01
CA ARG A 125 -3.03 1.29 -12.83
C ARG A 125 -2.16 0.05 -12.62
N LEU A 126 -2.73 -1.15 -12.70
CA LEU A 126 -1.98 -2.41 -12.58
C LEU A 126 -0.97 -2.59 -13.72
N HIS A 127 -1.33 -2.15 -14.93
CA HIS A 127 -0.43 -2.14 -16.08
C HIS A 127 0.75 -1.18 -15.89
N ASP A 128 0.48 0.03 -15.41
CA ASP A 128 1.53 1.02 -15.10
C ASP A 128 2.43 0.52 -13.97
N HIS A 129 1.86 -0.23 -13.02
CA HIS A 129 2.58 -0.87 -11.93
C HIS A 129 3.56 -1.92 -12.44
N CYS A 130 3.12 -2.88 -13.26
CA CYS A 130 4.01 -3.94 -13.77
C CYS A 130 4.97 -3.46 -14.87
N GLY A 131 5.21 -2.15 -14.99
CA GLY A 131 6.16 -1.59 -15.95
C GLY A 131 5.82 -1.90 -17.41
N THR A 132 4.53 -2.05 -17.74
CA THR A 132 4.04 -2.41 -19.09
C THR A 132 4.48 -3.78 -19.60
N ILE A 133 4.93 -4.68 -18.71
CA ILE A 133 5.38 -6.02 -19.12
C ILE A 133 4.19 -6.90 -19.51
N LEU A 134 3.10 -6.82 -18.76
CA LEU A 134 1.85 -7.51 -19.05
C LEU A 134 0.93 -6.57 -19.82
N GLU A 135 0.30 -7.08 -20.88
CA GLU A 135 -0.73 -6.36 -21.61
C GLU A 135 -1.98 -6.16 -20.73
N ARG A 136 -2.73 -5.09 -20.99
CA ARG A 136 -3.93 -4.75 -20.20
C ARG A 136 -5.00 -5.84 -20.28
N GLU A 137 -5.13 -6.47 -21.43
CA GLU A 137 -6.04 -7.58 -21.69
C GLU A 137 -5.69 -8.79 -20.83
N THR A 138 -4.41 -9.12 -20.69
CA THR A 138 -3.94 -10.20 -19.81
C THR A 138 -4.25 -9.89 -18.34
N ILE A 139 -4.05 -8.65 -17.90
CA ILE A 139 -4.39 -8.25 -16.52
C ILE A 139 -5.90 -8.37 -16.27
N ALA A 140 -6.73 -7.97 -17.25
CA ALA A 140 -8.18 -8.11 -17.16
C ALA A 140 -8.59 -9.59 -17.04
N GLU A 141 -8.03 -10.46 -17.88
CA GLU A 141 -8.27 -11.92 -17.82
C GLU A 141 -7.85 -12.50 -16.47
N MET A 142 -6.71 -12.07 -15.93
CA MET A 142 -6.24 -12.53 -14.62
C MET A 142 -7.17 -12.11 -13.47
N LEU A 143 -7.76 -10.91 -13.53
CA LEU A 143 -8.77 -10.47 -12.57
C LEU A 143 -10.08 -11.28 -12.72
N GLU A 144 -10.53 -11.53 -13.95
CA GLU A 144 -11.74 -12.30 -14.24
C GLU A 144 -11.61 -13.77 -13.84
N ASN A 145 -10.43 -14.37 -14.01
CA ASN A 145 -10.16 -15.76 -13.65
C ASN A 145 -9.82 -15.95 -12.16
N GLY A 146 -9.65 -14.87 -11.40
CA GLY A 146 -9.27 -14.90 -10.00
C GLY A 146 -7.78 -15.22 -9.75
N ASP A 147 -6.94 -15.11 -10.78
CA ASP A 147 -5.48 -15.22 -10.68
C ASP A 147 -4.86 -14.03 -9.92
N LEU A 148 -5.57 -12.90 -9.88
CA LEU A 148 -5.29 -11.76 -9.03
C LEU A 148 -6.39 -11.61 -8.01
N GLN A 149 -6.02 -11.69 -6.74
CA GLN A 149 -6.95 -11.56 -5.63
C GLN A 149 -6.78 -10.20 -4.95
N GLN A 150 -7.91 -9.66 -4.53
CA GLN A 150 -7.95 -8.47 -3.71
C GLN A 150 -7.24 -8.74 -2.38
N ILE A 151 -6.31 -7.87 -2.02
CA ILE A 151 -5.77 -7.75 -0.68
C ILE A 151 -6.38 -6.51 -0.02
N CYS A 152 -6.79 -6.66 1.24
CA CYS A 152 -7.36 -5.56 2.02
C CYS A 152 -6.73 -5.51 3.42
N ILE A 153 -6.25 -4.33 3.77
CA ILE A 153 -5.57 -4.07 5.04
C ILE A 153 -6.29 -2.89 5.70
N HIS A 154 -6.82 -3.11 6.89
CA HIS A 154 -7.35 -2.03 7.71
C HIS A 154 -6.19 -1.27 8.37
N ILE A 155 -6.20 0.05 8.26
CA ILE A 155 -5.16 0.94 8.80
C ILE A 155 -5.80 1.89 9.83
N SER A 156 -5.24 1.95 11.03
CA SER A 156 -5.71 2.88 12.07
C SER A 156 -4.56 3.59 12.79
N GLY A 157 -4.72 4.91 12.98
CA GLY A 157 -3.68 5.80 13.50
C GLY A 157 -3.98 6.45 14.84
N ASP A 158 -5.23 6.38 15.31
CA ASP A 158 -5.76 7.21 16.40
C ASP A 158 -5.01 7.05 17.73
N GLY A 159 -4.36 5.90 17.95
CA GLY A 159 -3.58 5.62 19.17
C GLY A 159 -2.11 6.04 19.12
N HIS A 160 -1.61 6.58 18.01
CA HIS A 160 -0.15 6.69 17.77
C HIS A 160 0.32 8.08 17.31
N ILE A 161 -0.38 9.13 17.75
CA ILE A 161 -0.05 10.52 17.41
C ILE A 161 1.36 10.88 17.88
N ASP A 162 1.74 10.55 19.11
CA ASP A 162 3.06 10.89 19.66
C ASP A 162 4.20 10.11 19.00
N THR A 163 3.96 8.83 18.67
CA THR A 163 4.87 8.01 17.85
C THR A 163 5.06 8.65 16.47
N SER A 164 3.98 9.16 15.88
CA SER A 164 4.02 9.85 14.59
C SER A 164 4.83 11.15 14.67
N ARG A 165 4.58 11.98 15.69
CA ARG A 165 5.31 13.24 15.95
C ARG A 165 6.80 13.00 16.18
N THR A 166 7.16 11.94 16.90
CA THR A 166 8.55 11.56 17.14
C THR A 166 9.27 11.20 15.84
N MET A 167 8.61 10.46 14.94
CA MET A 167 9.15 10.18 13.61
C MET A 167 9.26 11.44 12.75
N CYS A 168 8.27 12.35 12.77
CA CYS A 168 8.37 13.64 12.06
C CYS A 168 9.61 14.43 12.46
N LYS A 169 9.88 14.53 13.77
CA LYS A 169 11.12 15.18 14.28
C LYS A 169 12.37 14.47 13.79
N THR A 170 12.38 13.14 13.78
CA THR A 170 13.50 12.31 13.28
C THR A 170 13.74 12.53 11.78
N LEU A 171 12.68 12.78 11.02
CA LEU A 171 12.72 13.13 9.60
C LEU A 171 13.17 14.57 9.34
N GLY A 172 13.25 15.40 10.38
CA GLY A 172 13.64 16.81 10.29
C GLY A 172 12.47 17.76 10.01
N TYR A 173 11.23 17.33 10.25
CA TYR A 173 10.07 18.22 10.23
C TYR A 173 9.85 18.85 11.60
N ASP A 174 9.55 20.14 11.61
CA ASP A 174 9.05 20.82 12.80
C ASP A 174 7.66 20.29 13.14
N SER A 175 7.36 20.22 14.44
CA SER A 175 6.01 19.85 14.89
C SER A 175 5.06 20.96 14.44
N PRO A 176 3.91 20.64 13.82
CA PRO A 176 2.89 21.67 13.58
C PRO A 176 2.57 22.33 14.91
N SER A 177 2.65 23.66 14.96
CA SER A 177 2.23 24.44 16.11
C SER A 177 0.76 24.12 16.42
N GLU A 178 0.47 23.79 17.67
CA GLU A 178 -0.90 23.54 18.18
C GLU A 178 -1.81 24.75 18.00
#